data_AF-A0AAU0UXY3-F1
#
_entry.id   AF-A0AAU0UXY3-F1
#
_cell.length_a   1.000
_cell.length_b   1.000
_cell.length_c   1.000
_cell.angle_alpha   90.00
_cell.angle_beta   90.00
_cell.angle_gamma   90.00
#
_symmetry.space_group_name_H-M   'P 1'
#
loop_
_entity.id
_entity.type
_entity.pdbx_description
1 polymer ?
#
loop_
_entity_poly.entity_id
_entity_poly.type
_entity_poly.pdbx_seq_one_letter_code
_entity_poly.pdbx_strand_id
1 'polypeptide(L)'
;MPRRHLRMTGAADCSLGTALRALRTELGLPGAFPPEVLAEAAEAARAPDLSAHEDATDLPFLTIDPPASTDLDQAMHLERRRHGFRVHYAIADVAAYVRPGGALDAEAHRRVTTLYFPDDRIPLHPPVLSEGAASLLPGETRPAALWRIDLDGDGRAVHADVTRALVRSRAKLDYAGVQHRIDAGTAEEPLTLLRDIGRLREKQERARGGISLNVPEQEIVQRDGSYGLAHRATLPAEGWNAQISLLTGMAAARLMADTGTGILRTLPIAPDGAVARLRRSAHALRVDWPHHVPYAEVVRSLDPARSNHAAFLQECTTLLRGAGYTAFDDGELPDPAVHAAVADLYTHCTAPLRRLVDRYASELCLAATAGTEPPEWVREALPALPKEMAEGTRRAGTVERACVDLVEAALLEGRVGELFDAYVVDVQDRDPAVGTVHLRDPAVVGRIEGGTDPLPLGERLRVRLTRAGPASKTVLFAPA
;
A
#
# COMPACT_ATOMS: atom_id res chain seq x y z
N MET A 1 3.09 -4.86 -2.39
CA MET A 1 2.21 -5.88 -1.78
C MET A 1 1.12 -5.17 -1.02
N PRO A 2 -0.14 -5.64 -1.07
CA PRO A 2 -1.15 -5.23 -0.10
C PRO A 2 -0.62 -5.55 1.30
N ARG A 3 -0.58 -4.54 2.16
CA ARG A 3 -0.15 -4.66 3.56
C ARG A 3 -1.38 -5.03 4.41
N ARG A 4 -1.18 -5.82 5.47
CA ARG A 4 -2.10 -5.91 6.60
C ARG A 4 -2.01 -4.59 7.36
N HIS A 5 -2.90 -3.66 7.00
CA HIS A 5 -3.02 -2.43 7.76
C HIS A 5 -3.64 -2.78 9.10
N LEU A 6 -2.86 -2.58 10.17
CA LEU A 6 -3.33 -2.55 11.54
C LEU A 6 -3.51 -1.10 11.95
N ARG A 7 -4.68 -0.79 12.51
CA ARG A 7 -4.96 0.55 13.03
C ARG A 7 -5.54 0.46 14.43
N MET A 8 -4.96 1.19 15.37
CA MET A 8 -5.48 1.30 16.73
C MET A 8 -6.44 2.48 16.86
N THR A 9 -7.62 2.22 17.44
CA THR A 9 -8.58 3.25 17.83
C THR A 9 -8.70 3.26 19.36
N GLY A 10 -8.41 4.39 20.03
CA GLY A 10 -8.42 4.53 21.49
C GLY A 10 -7.06 4.88 22.14
N ALA A 11 -7.05 5.16 23.45
CA ALA A 11 -5.92 5.78 24.16
C ALA A 11 -4.63 4.93 24.17
N ALA A 12 -3.49 5.59 23.89
CA ALA A 12 -2.14 5.01 23.74
C ALA A 12 -1.40 4.65 25.04
N ASP A 13 -2.05 4.82 26.21
CA ASP A 13 -1.47 4.65 27.54
C ASP A 13 -1.75 3.27 28.17
N CYS A 14 -1.99 2.26 27.34
CA CYS A 14 -2.21 0.87 27.75
C CYS A 14 -0.93 0.01 27.69
N SER A 15 -1.01 -1.22 28.18
CA SER A 15 0.07 -2.23 28.09
C SER A 15 0.52 -2.47 26.64
N LEU A 16 -0.42 -2.48 25.69
CA LEU A 16 -0.14 -2.66 24.26
C LEU A 16 0.69 -1.49 23.67
N GLY A 17 0.36 -0.24 24.01
CA GLY A 17 1.14 0.92 23.58
C GLY A 17 2.58 0.90 24.10
N THR A 18 2.78 0.46 25.36
CA THR A 18 4.12 0.26 25.92
C THR A 18 4.88 -0.85 25.19
N ALA A 19 4.22 -1.96 24.86
CA ALA A 19 4.84 -3.05 24.11
C ALA A 19 5.20 -2.65 22.67
N LEU A 20 4.35 -1.85 21.99
CA LEU A 20 4.61 -1.31 20.66
C LEU A 20 5.81 -0.36 20.67
N ARG A 21 5.95 0.49 21.70
CA ARG A 21 7.16 1.32 21.89
C ARG A 21 8.42 0.47 22.08
N ALA A 22 8.37 -0.56 22.94
CA ALA A 22 9.50 -1.46 23.15
C ALA A 22 9.90 -2.21 21.86
N LEU A 23 8.91 -2.62 21.05
CA LEU A 23 9.14 -3.27 19.77
C LEU A 23 9.95 -2.42 18.80
N ARG A 24 9.71 -1.09 18.74
CA ARG A 24 10.48 -0.18 17.88
C ARG A 24 11.96 -0.17 18.23
N THR A 25 12.28 -0.17 19.52
CA THR A 25 13.66 -0.19 20.02
C THR A 25 14.34 -1.53 19.71
N GLU A 26 13.65 -2.65 19.93
CA GLU A 26 14.20 -3.99 19.68
C GLU A 26 14.52 -4.24 18.20
N LEU A 27 13.69 -3.73 17.30
CA LEU A 27 13.89 -3.86 15.85
C LEU A 27 15.01 -2.98 15.30
N GLY A 28 15.66 -2.14 16.13
CA GLY A 28 16.78 -1.29 15.72
C GLY A 28 16.40 -0.29 14.60
N LEU A 29 15.16 0.19 14.61
CA LEU A 29 14.63 1.06 13.56
C LEU A 29 15.20 2.48 13.69
N PRO A 30 15.19 3.28 12.60
CA PRO A 30 15.57 4.70 12.67
C PRO A 30 14.77 5.43 13.76
N GLY A 31 15.49 6.09 14.68
CA GLY A 31 14.90 6.88 15.76
C GLY A 31 14.49 8.28 15.31
N ALA A 32 14.65 9.25 16.22
CA ALA A 32 14.45 10.66 15.91
C ALA A 32 15.37 11.12 14.75
N PHE A 33 14.91 12.12 14.00
CA PHE A 33 15.73 12.75 12.96
C PHE A 33 16.93 13.47 13.59
N PRO A 34 18.12 13.39 12.99
CA PRO A 34 19.28 14.16 13.42
C PRO A 34 19.01 15.68 13.39
N PRO A 35 19.62 16.49 14.27
CA PRO A 35 19.41 17.94 14.32
C PRO A 35 19.67 18.66 13.00
N GLU A 36 20.71 18.25 12.26
CA GLU A 36 21.06 18.80 10.95
C GLU A 36 19.98 18.54 9.90
N VAL A 37 19.33 17.37 9.94
CA VAL A 37 18.21 17.02 9.07
C VAL A 37 16.99 17.87 9.40
N LEU A 38 16.70 18.06 10.69
CA LEU A 38 15.59 18.90 11.14
C LEU A 38 15.80 20.37 10.77
N ALA A 39 17.02 20.88 10.89
CA ALA A 39 17.37 22.24 10.49
C ALA A 39 17.17 22.43 8.99
N GLU A 40 17.73 21.54 8.16
CA GLU A 40 17.55 21.60 6.70
C GLU A 40 16.08 21.51 6.30
N ALA A 41 15.29 20.63 6.93
CA ALA A 41 13.85 20.51 6.70
C ALA A 41 13.08 21.80 7.03
N ALA A 42 13.42 22.45 8.14
CA ALA A 42 12.79 23.70 8.54
C ALA A 42 13.12 24.85 7.59
N GLU A 43 14.36 24.94 7.09
CA GLU A 43 14.73 25.92 6.06
C GLU A 43 13.99 25.65 4.74
N ALA A 44 14.02 24.41 4.25
CA ALA A 44 13.35 24.01 3.02
C ALA A 44 11.83 24.27 3.07
N ALA A 45 11.20 24.04 4.23
CA ALA A 45 9.79 24.30 4.44
C ALA A 45 9.43 25.80 4.35
N ARG A 46 10.35 26.71 4.73
CA ARG A 46 10.09 28.15 4.75
C ARG A 46 10.29 28.82 3.40
N ALA A 47 11.25 28.35 2.62
CA ALA A 47 11.63 28.99 1.36
C ALA A 47 12.03 27.95 0.28
N PRO A 48 11.09 27.11 -0.18
CA PRO A 48 11.35 26.23 -1.31
C PRO A 48 11.57 27.06 -2.59
N ASP A 49 12.40 26.57 -3.50
CA ASP A 49 12.50 27.14 -4.85
C ASP A 49 11.33 26.64 -5.68
N LEU A 50 10.43 27.58 -6.03
CA LEU A 50 9.20 27.32 -6.78
C LEU A 50 9.23 27.95 -8.17
N SER A 51 10.39 28.40 -8.64
CA SER A 51 10.53 29.14 -9.90
C SER A 51 10.16 28.32 -11.15
N ALA A 52 10.24 26.99 -11.05
CA ALA A 52 9.88 26.07 -12.12
C ALA A 52 8.41 25.61 -12.10
N HIS A 53 7.61 26.04 -11.11
CA HIS A 53 6.23 25.60 -10.94
C HIS A 53 5.24 26.57 -11.57
N GLU A 54 4.46 26.09 -12.54
CA GLU A 54 3.37 26.85 -13.14
C GLU A 54 2.19 27.01 -12.17
N ASP A 55 1.41 28.08 -12.27
CA ASP A 55 0.21 28.23 -11.44
C ASP A 55 -0.95 27.39 -11.97
N ALA A 56 -1.37 26.39 -11.18
CA ALA A 56 -2.54 25.57 -11.42
C ALA A 56 -3.51 25.61 -10.23
N THR A 57 -3.45 26.66 -9.40
CA THR A 57 -4.25 26.78 -8.17
C THR A 57 -5.74 26.97 -8.41
N ASP A 58 -6.14 27.32 -9.64
CA ASP A 58 -7.54 27.42 -10.05
C ASP A 58 -8.21 26.04 -10.22
N LEU A 59 -7.44 24.98 -10.49
CA LEU A 59 -7.98 23.63 -10.63
C LEU A 59 -8.57 23.14 -9.29
N PRO A 60 -9.81 22.61 -9.29
CA PRO A 60 -10.53 22.25 -8.06
C PRO A 60 -10.12 20.90 -7.49
N PHE A 61 -8.87 20.77 -7.07
CA PHE A 61 -8.35 19.53 -6.50
C PHE A 61 -9.05 19.15 -5.19
N LEU A 62 -9.20 17.84 -4.98
CA LEU A 62 -9.66 17.22 -3.74
C LEU A 62 -8.71 16.09 -3.36
N THR A 63 -8.52 15.86 -2.07
CA THR A 63 -7.85 14.65 -1.57
C THR A 63 -8.89 13.68 -0.99
N ILE A 64 -8.61 12.38 -1.05
CA ILE A 64 -9.45 11.33 -0.44
C ILE A 64 -8.56 10.39 0.35
N ASP A 65 -8.62 10.50 1.67
CA ASP A 65 -7.71 9.83 2.59
C ASP A 65 -8.42 9.43 3.88
N PRO A 66 -7.88 8.48 4.66
CA PRO A 66 -8.35 8.23 6.01
C PRO A 66 -8.43 9.53 6.85
N PRO A 67 -9.44 9.67 7.73
CA PRO A 67 -9.63 10.90 8.50
C PRO A 67 -8.40 11.37 9.29
N ALA A 68 -7.58 10.44 9.80
CA ALA A 68 -6.39 10.74 10.59
C ALA A 68 -5.13 11.04 9.77
N SER A 69 -5.14 10.82 8.44
CA SER A 69 -3.95 11.05 7.61
C SER A 69 -3.60 12.54 7.52
N THR A 70 -2.31 12.85 7.62
CA THR A 70 -1.76 14.20 7.47
C THR A 70 -0.73 14.28 6.35
N ASP A 71 -0.19 13.13 5.93
CA ASP A 71 0.74 12.92 4.83
C ASP A 71 -0.01 12.69 3.50
N LEU A 72 -0.62 13.76 2.97
CA LEU A 72 -1.46 13.70 1.77
C LEU A 72 -0.58 13.81 0.52
N ASP A 73 -0.21 12.66 -0.03
CA ASP A 73 0.63 12.55 -1.24
C ASP A 73 -0.07 13.06 -2.52
N GLN A 74 -1.39 12.93 -2.58
CA GLN A 74 -2.16 12.91 -3.83
C GLN A 74 -3.39 13.81 -3.74
N ALA A 75 -3.63 14.61 -4.78
CA ALA A 75 -4.90 15.30 -4.98
C ALA A 75 -5.38 15.11 -6.42
N MET A 76 -6.69 14.98 -6.63
CA MET A 76 -7.25 14.75 -7.95
C MET A 76 -8.34 15.75 -8.32
N HIS A 77 -8.42 16.01 -9.62
CA HIS A 77 -9.56 16.61 -10.27
C HIS A 77 -9.89 15.82 -11.55
N LEU A 78 -11.16 15.51 -11.75
CA LEU A 78 -11.63 14.68 -12.84
C LEU A 78 -12.62 15.47 -13.68
N GLU A 79 -12.44 15.45 -14.99
CA GLU A 79 -13.24 16.21 -15.95
C GLU A 79 -13.78 15.31 -17.07
N ARG A 80 -15.00 15.59 -17.50
CA ARG A 80 -15.54 15.02 -18.73
C ARG A 80 -15.08 15.84 -19.92
N ARG A 81 -14.69 15.17 -21.00
CA ARG A 81 -14.35 15.83 -22.28
C ARG A 81 -15.36 15.44 -23.36
N ARG A 82 -15.31 16.13 -24.51
CA ARG A 82 -16.12 15.78 -25.69
C ARG A 82 -15.96 14.30 -26.07
N HIS A 83 -14.73 13.79 -25.93
CA HIS A 83 -14.38 12.39 -26.12
C HIS A 83 -13.65 11.90 -24.87
N GLY A 84 -14.34 11.09 -24.05
CA GLY A 84 -13.78 10.49 -22.84
C GLY A 84 -13.60 11.47 -21.67
N PHE A 85 -12.44 11.42 -21.02
CA PHE A 85 -12.20 12.06 -19.72
C PHE A 85 -10.80 12.65 -19.62
N ARG A 86 -10.61 13.52 -18.63
CA ARG A 86 -9.29 13.99 -18.21
C ARG A 86 -9.11 13.81 -16.71
N VAL A 87 -7.96 13.26 -16.36
CA VAL A 87 -7.50 13.08 -14.99
C VAL A 87 -6.39 14.10 -14.75
N HIS A 88 -6.65 15.07 -13.89
CA HIS A 88 -5.62 15.89 -13.27
C HIS A 88 -5.26 15.25 -11.94
N TYR A 89 -4.00 14.88 -11.77
CA TYR A 89 -3.52 14.18 -10.58
C TYR A 89 -2.24 14.81 -10.07
N ALA A 90 -2.38 15.61 -9.02
CA ALA A 90 -1.28 16.28 -8.37
C ALA A 90 -0.61 15.32 -7.38
N ILE A 91 0.69 15.11 -7.54
CA ILE A 91 1.54 14.35 -6.62
C ILE A 91 2.48 15.32 -5.92
N ALA A 92 2.59 15.26 -4.60
CA ALA A 92 3.48 16.12 -3.82
C ALA A 92 4.91 16.15 -4.39
N ASP A 93 5.43 17.35 -4.72
CA ASP A 93 6.77 17.50 -5.29
C ASP A 93 7.84 17.59 -4.19
N VAL A 94 8.29 16.43 -3.72
CA VAL A 94 9.33 16.33 -2.67
C VAL A 94 10.67 16.90 -3.13
N ALA A 95 10.96 16.89 -4.44
CA ALA A 95 12.22 17.44 -4.96
C ALA A 95 12.30 18.96 -4.82
N ALA A 96 11.17 19.67 -4.65
CA ALA A 96 11.15 21.09 -4.30
C ALA A 96 11.70 21.38 -2.89
N TYR A 97 11.77 20.36 -2.03
CA TYR A 97 12.22 20.50 -0.62
C TYR A 97 13.52 19.77 -0.32
N VAL A 98 13.76 18.63 -0.97
CA VAL A 98 14.92 17.78 -0.66
C VAL A 98 16.03 18.01 -1.68
N ARG A 99 17.09 18.68 -1.25
CA ARG A 99 18.27 18.95 -2.06
C ARG A 99 19.13 17.68 -2.19
N PRO A 100 19.48 17.22 -3.42
CA PRO A 100 20.39 16.10 -3.60
C PRO A 100 21.73 16.29 -2.88
N GLY A 101 22.22 15.25 -2.21
CA GLY A 101 23.46 15.27 -1.43
C GLY A 101 23.37 16.01 -0.08
N GLY A 102 22.22 16.57 0.27
CA GLY A 102 21.95 17.19 1.58
C GLY A 102 21.77 16.17 2.72
N ALA A 103 21.63 16.67 3.95
CA ALA A 103 21.36 15.81 5.11
C ALA A 103 19.95 15.18 5.03
N LEU A 104 18.96 15.92 4.52
CA LEU A 104 17.62 15.37 4.25
C LEU A 104 17.65 14.20 3.27
N ASP A 105 18.42 14.35 2.19
CA ASP A 105 18.57 13.36 1.13
C ASP A 105 19.21 12.08 1.68
N ALA A 106 20.34 12.23 2.39
CA ALA A 106 21.03 11.11 3.02
C ALA A 106 20.14 10.35 4.02
N GLU A 107 19.37 11.06 4.85
CA GLU A 107 18.45 10.42 5.80
C GLU A 107 17.24 9.76 5.09
N ALA A 108 16.76 10.32 3.98
CA ALA A 108 15.73 9.70 3.15
C ALA A 108 16.21 8.36 2.55
N HIS A 109 17.46 8.29 2.06
CA HIS A 109 18.10 7.04 1.61
C HIS A 109 18.26 6.02 2.75
N ARG A 110 18.56 6.46 3.98
CA ARG A 110 18.66 5.57 5.14
C ARG A 110 17.31 4.99 5.57
N ARG A 111 16.23 5.78 5.45
CA ARG A 111 14.87 5.41 5.86
C ARG A 111 14.14 4.64 4.77
N VAL A 112 14.29 5.02 3.50
CA VAL A 112 13.71 4.45 2.27
C VAL A 112 12.18 4.52 2.17
N THR A 113 11.46 4.25 3.27
CA THR A 113 10.00 4.24 3.31
C THR A 113 9.50 4.54 4.72
N THR A 114 8.29 5.10 4.81
CA THR A 114 7.59 5.22 6.10
C THR A 114 7.21 3.84 6.62
N LEU A 115 7.53 3.59 7.89
CA LEU A 115 7.16 2.37 8.62
C LEU A 115 5.92 2.67 9.47
N TYR A 116 4.83 1.95 9.23
CA TYR A 116 3.58 2.15 9.95
C TYR A 116 3.44 1.13 11.09
N PHE A 117 3.07 1.64 12.26
CA PHE A 117 2.68 0.88 13.45
C PHE A 117 1.18 1.08 13.68
N PRO A 118 0.52 0.23 14.47
CA PRO A 118 -0.89 0.41 14.78
C PRO A 118 -1.20 1.74 15.47
N ASP A 119 -0.26 2.26 16.25
CA ASP A 119 -0.40 3.45 17.10
C ASP A 119 0.42 4.67 16.64
N ASP A 120 1.35 4.49 15.69
CA ASP A 120 2.28 5.56 15.27
C ASP A 120 2.92 5.24 13.90
N ARG A 121 3.83 6.09 13.43
CA ARG A 121 4.66 5.84 12.25
C ARG A 121 6.07 6.37 12.43
N ILE A 122 7.02 5.74 11.73
CA ILE A 122 8.37 6.27 11.54
C ILE A 122 8.41 6.83 10.12
N PRO A 123 8.27 8.16 9.93
CA PRO A 123 8.13 8.75 8.60
C PRO A 123 9.44 8.75 7.83
N LEU A 124 9.34 8.70 6.50
CA LEU A 124 10.46 8.87 5.56
C LEU A 124 11.07 10.26 5.68
N HIS A 125 10.24 11.30 5.72
CA HIS A 125 10.67 12.71 5.83
C HIS A 125 10.20 13.33 7.15
N PRO A 126 10.90 14.34 7.69
CA PRO A 126 10.47 15.06 8.89
C PRO A 126 9.03 15.59 8.78
N PRO A 127 8.23 15.55 9.87
CA PRO A 127 6.82 15.97 9.85
C PRO A 127 6.58 17.40 9.33
N VAL A 128 7.52 18.32 9.54
CA VAL A 128 7.45 19.70 8.99
C VAL A 128 7.31 19.72 7.46
N LEU A 129 7.84 18.70 6.78
CA LEU A 129 7.66 18.48 5.35
C LEU A 129 6.49 17.52 5.08
N SER A 130 6.57 16.28 5.58
CA SER A 130 5.64 15.20 5.20
C SER A 130 4.21 15.41 5.66
N GLU A 131 3.99 16.12 6.76
CA GLU A 131 2.66 16.41 7.32
C GLU A 131 2.29 17.90 7.21
N GLY A 132 3.15 18.67 6.54
CA GLY A 132 3.06 20.13 6.48
C GLY A 132 3.38 20.66 5.09
N ALA A 133 4.59 21.15 4.90
CA ALA A 133 4.96 21.94 3.73
C ALA A 133 4.83 21.19 2.40
N ALA A 134 5.05 19.88 2.37
CA ALA A 134 4.93 19.07 1.15
C ALA A 134 3.58 18.34 1.03
N SER A 135 2.80 18.27 2.11
CA SER A 135 1.49 17.61 2.12
C SER A 135 0.45 18.48 1.42
N LEU A 136 -0.40 17.88 0.57
CA LEU A 136 -1.46 18.55 -0.19
C LEU A 136 -2.69 18.88 0.67
N LEU A 137 -2.45 19.55 1.79
CA LEU A 137 -3.46 19.97 2.76
C LEU A 137 -4.48 20.94 2.15
N PRO A 138 -5.75 20.89 2.61
CA PRO A 138 -6.80 21.73 2.06
C PRO A 138 -6.57 23.22 2.36
N GLY A 139 -6.84 24.07 1.38
CA GLY A 139 -6.74 25.53 1.44
C GLY A 139 -5.33 26.08 1.16
N GLU A 140 -4.31 25.23 1.18
CA GLU A 140 -2.92 25.64 1.07
C GLU A 140 -2.35 25.44 -0.34
N THR A 141 -1.54 26.40 -0.80
CA THR A 141 -0.79 26.28 -2.05
C THR A 141 0.44 25.40 -1.83
N ARG A 142 0.63 24.40 -2.69
CA ARG A 142 1.68 23.39 -2.59
C ARG A 142 2.28 23.05 -3.95
N PRO A 143 3.60 22.81 -4.04
CA PRO A 143 4.21 22.31 -5.27
C PRO A 143 3.86 20.84 -5.50
N ALA A 144 3.59 20.52 -6.75
CA ALA A 144 3.24 19.18 -7.18
C ALA A 144 3.84 18.86 -8.56
N ALA A 145 4.14 17.58 -8.77
CA ALA A 145 4.20 16.98 -10.10
C ALA A 145 2.74 16.76 -10.55
N LEU A 146 2.26 17.64 -11.42
CA LEU A 146 0.90 17.63 -11.93
C LEU A 146 0.81 16.73 -13.17
N TRP A 147 0.23 15.56 -12.98
CA TRP A 147 -0.09 14.66 -14.09
C TRP A 147 -1.37 15.10 -14.78
N ARG A 148 -1.34 15.11 -16.12
CA ARG A 148 -2.51 15.25 -16.98
C ARG A 148 -2.63 14.00 -17.83
N ILE A 149 -3.68 13.21 -17.61
CA ILE A 149 -3.91 11.96 -18.33
C ILE A 149 -5.27 12.03 -19.03
N ASP A 150 -5.26 11.98 -20.36
CA ASP A 150 -6.48 11.91 -21.16
C ASP A 150 -6.88 10.46 -21.39
N LEU A 151 -8.17 10.18 -21.18
CA LEU A 151 -8.79 8.87 -21.36
C LEU A 151 -9.80 8.91 -22.50
N ASP A 152 -9.90 7.83 -23.27
CA ASP A 152 -11.02 7.62 -24.20
C ASP A 152 -12.33 7.24 -23.48
N GLY A 153 -13.41 7.00 -24.24
CA GLY A 153 -14.72 6.62 -23.69
C GLY A 153 -14.75 5.24 -23.00
N ASP A 154 -13.77 4.38 -23.28
CA ASP A 154 -13.59 3.08 -22.63
C ASP A 154 -12.63 3.16 -21.42
N GLY A 155 -12.16 4.37 -21.10
CA GLY A 155 -11.25 4.66 -20.02
C GLY A 155 -9.79 4.33 -20.34
N ARG A 156 -9.38 4.06 -21.59
CA ARG A 156 -7.96 3.82 -21.95
C ARG A 156 -7.18 5.12 -22.01
N ALA A 157 -5.94 5.10 -21.52
CA ALA A 157 -5.05 6.25 -21.62
C ALA A 157 -4.66 6.48 -23.08
N VAL A 158 -4.90 7.69 -23.58
CA VAL A 158 -4.53 8.12 -24.95
C VAL A 158 -3.43 9.17 -24.94
N HIS A 159 -3.25 9.86 -23.83
CA HIS A 159 -2.17 10.82 -23.62
C HIS A 159 -1.86 10.93 -22.12
N ALA A 160 -0.59 11.12 -21.78
CA ALA A 160 -0.14 11.40 -20.43
C ALA A 160 1.09 12.31 -20.47
N ASP A 161 1.06 13.35 -19.66
CA ASP A 161 2.18 14.27 -19.45
C ASP A 161 2.23 14.69 -17.97
N VAL A 162 3.40 15.14 -17.53
CA VAL A 162 3.60 15.67 -16.18
C VAL A 162 4.41 16.95 -16.21
N THR A 163 3.97 17.96 -15.46
CA THR A 163 4.68 19.24 -15.30
C THR A 163 4.80 19.60 -13.82
N ARG A 164 5.69 20.53 -13.49
CA ARG A 164 5.74 21.12 -12.15
C ARG A 164 4.70 22.21 -12.04
N ALA A 165 3.84 22.14 -11.03
CA ALA A 165 2.80 23.13 -10.80
C ALA A 165 2.59 23.45 -9.32
N LEU A 166 2.12 24.66 -9.03
CA LEU A 166 1.52 25.04 -7.77
C LEU A 166 0.04 24.69 -7.81
N VAL A 167 -0.42 23.89 -6.85
CA VAL A 167 -1.80 23.44 -6.73
C VAL A 167 -2.39 23.86 -5.39
N ARG A 168 -3.72 23.91 -5.31
CA ARG A 168 -4.44 24.14 -4.05
C ARG A 168 -5.56 23.11 -3.91
N SER A 169 -5.41 22.18 -2.97
CA SER A 169 -6.50 21.28 -2.61
C SER A 169 -7.61 22.10 -1.95
N ARG A 170 -8.87 21.88 -2.34
CA ARG A 170 -10.03 22.59 -1.78
C ARG A 170 -10.59 21.93 -0.54
N ALA A 171 -10.50 20.62 -0.45
CA ALA A 171 -11.00 19.85 0.67
C ALA A 171 -10.29 18.50 0.79
N LYS A 172 -10.17 18.04 2.04
CA LYS A 172 -9.84 16.66 2.37
C LYS A 172 -11.13 15.91 2.63
N LEU A 173 -11.35 14.84 1.89
CA LEU A 173 -12.51 13.97 2.01
C LEU A 173 -12.08 12.61 2.57
N ASP A 174 -13.00 11.88 3.18
CA ASP A 174 -12.81 10.49 3.57
C ASP A 174 -13.62 9.54 2.66
N TYR A 175 -13.14 8.30 2.53
CA TYR A 175 -13.76 7.30 1.65
C TYR A 175 -15.22 6.99 2.01
N ALA A 176 -15.58 6.97 3.29
CA ALA A 176 -16.94 6.66 3.71
C ALA A 176 -17.90 7.79 3.30
N GLY A 177 -17.52 9.05 3.52
CA GLY A 177 -18.27 10.21 3.08
C GLY A 177 -18.38 10.34 1.56
N VAL A 178 -17.32 9.96 0.81
CA VAL A 178 -17.36 9.91 -0.66
C VAL A 178 -18.31 8.82 -1.14
N GLN A 179 -18.19 7.60 -0.63
CA GLN A 179 -19.06 6.47 -0.98
C GLN A 179 -20.53 6.82 -0.71
N HIS A 180 -20.82 7.37 0.47
CA HIS A 180 -22.18 7.77 0.83
C HIS A 180 -22.79 8.80 -0.13
N ARG A 181 -22.04 9.85 -0.50
CA ARG A 181 -22.52 10.87 -1.45
C ARG A 181 -22.77 10.30 -2.85
N ILE A 182 -21.92 9.37 -3.30
CA ILE A 182 -22.09 8.69 -4.60
C ILE A 182 -23.35 7.81 -4.57
N ASP A 183 -23.55 7.03 -3.51
CA ASP A 183 -24.69 6.13 -3.38
C ASP A 183 -26.02 6.89 -3.22
N ALA A 184 -26.00 8.03 -2.52
CA ALA A 184 -27.14 8.91 -2.36
C ALA A 184 -27.46 9.78 -3.59
N GLY A 185 -26.60 9.79 -4.62
CA GLY A 185 -26.76 10.64 -5.80
C GLY A 185 -26.57 12.14 -5.53
N THR A 186 -25.86 12.50 -4.46
CA THR A 186 -25.58 13.88 -4.05
C THR A 186 -24.14 14.31 -4.28
N ALA A 187 -23.31 13.42 -4.84
CA ALA A 187 -21.93 13.69 -5.20
C ALA A 187 -21.82 14.73 -6.32
N GLU A 188 -20.90 15.68 -6.17
CA GLU A 188 -20.50 16.59 -7.25
C GLU A 188 -19.86 15.83 -8.42
N GLU A 189 -19.79 16.46 -9.59
CA GLU A 189 -19.37 15.81 -10.83
C GLU A 189 -18.00 15.10 -10.71
N PRO A 190 -16.93 15.69 -10.14
CA PRO A 190 -15.65 14.99 -10.03
C PRO A 190 -15.72 13.68 -9.24
N LEU A 191 -16.54 13.62 -8.19
CA LEU A 191 -16.72 12.39 -7.39
C LEU A 191 -17.61 11.37 -8.11
N THR A 192 -18.58 11.83 -8.89
CA THR A 192 -19.35 10.95 -9.78
C THR A 192 -18.44 10.35 -10.86
N LEU A 193 -17.53 11.16 -11.42
CA LEU A 193 -16.54 10.72 -12.40
C LEU A 193 -15.52 9.74 -11.82
N LEU A 194 -15.17 9.84 -10.54
CA LEU A 194 -14.31 8.84 -9.87
C LEU A 194 -14.90 7.43 -10.02
N ARG A 195 -16.20 7.27 -9.76
CA ARG A 195 -16.90 5.99 -9.96
C ARG A 195 -16.90 5.58 -11.43
N ASP A 196 -17.27 6.49 -12.31
CA ASP A 196 -17.46 6.17 -13.72
C ASP A 196 -16.13 5.76 -14.38
N ILE A 197 -15.07 6.55 -14.16
CA ILE A 197 -13.71 6.25 -14.61
C ILE A 197 -13.20 4.98 -13.92
N GLY A 198 -13.36 4.86 -12.59
CA GLY A 198 -12.93 3.69 -11.82
C GLY A 198 -13.48 2.38 -12.38
N ARG A 199 -14.78 2.32 -12.69
CA ARG A 199 -15.41 1.15 -13.32
C ARG A 199 -14.88 0.84 -14.72
N LEU A 200 -14.63 1.87 -15.53
CA LEU A 200 -14.01 1.69 -16.84
C LEU A 200 -12.58 1.12 -16.69
N ARG A 201 -11.81 1.63 -15.73
CA ARG A 201 -10.45 1.15 -15.44
C ARG A 201 -10.42 -0.29 -14.88
N GLU A 202 -11.37 -0.65 -14.03
CA GLU A 202 -11.58 -2.04 -13.58
C GLU A 202 -11.91 -2.98 -14.75
N LYS A 203 -12.74 -2.53 -15.71
CA LYS A 203 -13.02 -3.28 -16.94
C LYS A 203 -11.75 -3.46 -17.78
N GLN A 204 -10.92 -2.42 -17.91
CA GLN A 204 -9.62 -2.53 -18.59
C GLN A 204 -8.66 -3.46 -17.84
N GLU A 205 -8.67 -3.46 -16.49
CA GLU A 205 -7.88 -4.40 -15.67
C GLU A 205 -8.26 -5.84 -15.93
N ARG A 206 -9.55 -6.12 -15.91
CA ARG A 206 -10.07 -7.44 -16.25
C ARG A 206 -9.67 -7.86 -17.66
N ALA A 207 -9.77 -6.97 -18.65
CA ALA A 207 -9.43 -7.28 -20.04
C ALA A 207 -7.94 -7.59 -20.26
N ARG A 208 -7.03 -6.90 -19.55
CA ARG A 208 -5.58 -7.18 -19.61
C ARG A 208 -5.13 -8.35 -18.73
N GLY A 209 -6.01 -8.92 -17.91
CA GLY A 209 -5.68 -10.00 -16.97
C GLY A 209 -5.08 -9.54 -15.65
N GLY A 210 -5.14 -8.25 -15.33
CA GLY A 210 -4.67 -7.69 -14.06
C GLY A 210 -5.57 -8.08 -12.88
N ILE A 211 -5.02 -8.03 -11.68
CA ILE A 211 -5.63 -8.50 -10.44
C ILE A 211 -5.35 -7.50 -9.30
N SER A 212 -6.39 -6.80 -8.88
CA SER A 212 -6.40 -6.06 -7.62
C SER A 212 -6.94 -6.95 -6.48
N LEU A 213 -6.12 -7.20 -5.45
CA LEU A 213 -6.57 -7.92 -4.25
C LEU A 213 -7.27 -6.96 -3.30
N ASN A 214 -8.57 -7.17 -3.10
CA ASN A 214 -9.35 -6.45 -2.09
C ASN A 214 -9.18 -7.11 -0.72
N VAL A 215 -7.99 -7.02 -0.14
CA VAL A 215 -7.69 -7.61 1.17
C VAL A 215 -8.34 -6.74 2.26
N PRO A 216 -9.18 -7.29 3.16
CA PRO A 216 -9.74 -6.52 4.26
C PRO A 216 -8.64 -6.07 5.22
N GLU A 217 -8.79 -4.86 5.74
CA GLU A 217 -7.90 -4.34 6.77
C GLU A 217 -8.24 -4.97 8.13
N GLN A 218 -7.26 -5.00 9.04
CA GLN A 218 -7.47 -5.42 10.43
C GLN A 218 -7.45 -4.18 11.32
N GLU A 219 -8.53 -3.92 12.04
CA GLU A 219 -8.60 -2.80 12.98
C GLU A 219 -8.54 -3.31 14.42
N ILE A 220 -7.68 -2.70 15.21
CA ILE A 220 -7.64 -2.88 16.66
C ILE A 220 -8.69 -1.94 17.25
N VAL A 221 -9.79 -2.53 17.71
CA VAL A 221 -10.93 -1.82 18.30
C VAL A 221 -10.90 -1.97 19.81
N GLN A 222 -11.14 -0.87 20.52
CA GLN A 222 -11.31 -0.93 21.97
C GLN A 222 -12.72 -1.46 22.31
N ARG A 223 -12.82 -2.44 23.21
CA ARG A 223 -14.07 -3.03 23.71
C ARG A 223 -14.02 -3.18 25.23
N ASP A 224 -14.88 -2.49 25.96
CA ASP A 224 -15.08 -2.65 27.40
C ASP A 224 -13.79 -2.67 28.24
N GLY A 225 -12.84 -1.78 27.94
CA GLY A 225 -11.54 -1.72 28.64
C GLY A 225 -10.48 -2.73 28.17
N SER A 226 -10.80 -3.54 27.15
CA SER A 226 -9.92 -4.48 26.45
C SER A 226 -9.78 -4.10 24.96
N TYR A 227 -8.93 -4.82 24.22
CA TYR A 227 -8.78 -4.66 22.76
C TYR A 227 -9.38 -5.88 22.03
N GLY A 228 -9.79 -5.69 20.78
CA GLY A 228 -10.23 -6.74 19.87
C GLY A 228 -9.74 -6.46 18.44
N LEU A 229 -9.73 -7.49 17.58
CA LEU A 229 -9.51 -7.32 16.14
C LEU A 229 -10.84 -7.38 15.40
N ALA A 230 -11.04 -6.45 14.48
CA ALA A 230 -12.14 -6.44 13.52
C ALA A 230 -11.60 -6.38 12.09
N HIS A 231 -12.35 -6.93 11.14
CA HIS A 231 -12.04 -6.74 9.72
C HIS A 231 -12.84 -5.58 9.15
N ARG A 232 -12.18 -4.69 8.42
CA ARG A 232 -12.82 -3.63 7.63
C ARG A 232 -12.74 -4.01 6.15
N ALA A 233 -13.90 -4.22 5.55
CA ALA A 233 -14.00 -4.33 4.09
C ALA A 233 -13.68 -2.99 3.44
N THR A 234 -12.93 -2.99 2.34
CA THR A 234 -12.70 -1.75 1.59
C THR A 234 -13.97 -1.33 0.86
N LEU A 235 -14.16 -0.02 0.74
CA LEU A 235 -15.27 0.56 0.00
C LEU A 235 -14.96 0.60 -1.50
N PRO A 236 -15.95 0.50 -2.40
CA PRO A 236 -15.74 0.65 -3.84
C PRO A 236 -14.97 1.93 -4.23
N ALA A 237 -15.24 3.05 -3.56
CA ALA A 237 -14.51 4.30 -3.75
C ALA A 237 -12.98 4.18 -3.53
N GLU A 238 -12.53 3.31 -2.62
CA GLU A 238 -11.10 3.02 -2.42
C GLU A 238 -10.51 2.31 -3.65
N GLY A 239 -11.24 1.34 -4.20
CA GLY A 239 -10.86 0.64 -5.43
C GLY A 239 -10.80 1.58 -6.64
N TRP A 240 -11.79 2.46 -6.80
CA TRP A 240 -11.81 3.45 -7.88
C TRP A 240 -10.65 4.43 -7.78
N ASN A 241 -10.34 4.93 -6.58
CA ASN A 241 -9.18 5.80 -6.37
C ASN A 241 -7.86 5.06 -6.64
N ALA A 242 -7.73 3.80 -6.20
CA ALA A 242 -6.57 2.97 -6.50
C ALA A 242 -6.34 2.79 -8.01
N GLN A 243 -7.41 2.69 -8.82
CA GLN A 243 -7.30 2.63 -10.29
C GLN A 243 -6.73 3.92 -10.90
N ILE A 244 -6.95 5.09 -10.29
CA ILE A 244 -6.31 6.34 -10.71
C ILE A 244 -4.80 6.29 -10.43
N SER A 245 -4.39 5.84 -9.24
CA SER A 245 -2.96 5.66 -8.94
C SER A 245 -2.30 4.62 -9.85
N LEU A 246 -2.99 3.51 -10.16
CA LEU A 246 -2.50 2.48 -11.09
C LEU A 246 -2.35 3.04 -12.50
N LEU A 247 -3.34 3.81 -12.98
CA LEU A 247 -3.28 4.51 -14.26
C LEU A 247 -2.03 5.39 -14.35
N THR A 248 -1.77 6.21 -13.34
CA THR A 248 -0.60 7.09 -13.30
C THR A 248 0.71 6.31 -13.25
N GLY A 249 0.79 5.23 -12.46
CA GLY A 249 1.97 4.37 -12.43
C GLY A 249 2.26 3.63 -13.74
N MET A 250 1.22 3.24 -14.49
CA MET A 250 1.37 2.69 -15.85
C MET A 250 1.81 3.76 -16.85
N ALA A 251 1.28 4.98 -16.75
CA ALA A 251 1.69 6.11 -17.60
C ALA A 251 3.15 6.49 -17.35
N ALA A 252 3.57 6.59 -16.10
CA ALA A 252 4.95 6.86 -15.71
C ALA A 252 5.93 5.79 -16.24
N ALA A 253 5.57 4.51 -16.11
CA ALA A 253 6.39 3.42 -16.62
C ALA A 253 6.55 3.48 -18.15
N ARG A 254 5.50 3.88 -18.88
CA ARG A 254 5.55 4.06 -20.35
C ARG A 254 6.42 5.24 -20.75
N LEU A 255 6.27 6.41 -20.09
CA LEU A 255 7.14 7.57 -20.34
C LEU A 255 8.63 7.22 -20.16
N MET A 256 8.97 6.52 -19.09
CA MET A 256 10.35 6.08 -18.84
C MET A 256 10.82 5.02 -19.85
N ALA A 257 9.94 4.11 -20.26
CA ALA A 257 10.25 3.11 -21.27
C ALA A 257 10.54 3.77 -22.63
N ASP A 258 9.74 4.76 -23.02
CA ASP A 258 9.87 5.46 -24.30
C ASP A 258 11.15 6.30 -24.38
N THR A 259 11.64 6.83 -23.25
CA THR A 259 12.90 7.59 -23.17
C THR A 259 14.12 6.74 -22.86
N GLY A 260 13.94 5.46 -22.53
CA GLY A 260 15.04 4.53 -22.33
C GLY A 260 15.80 4.67 -21.01
N THR A 261 15.32 5.49 -20.07
CA THR A 261 15.88 5.60 -18.72
C THR A 261 14.77 5.58 -17.68
N GLY A 262 14.85 4.67 -16.71
CA GLY A 262 13.82 4.55 -15.71
C GLY A 262 14.04 3.52 -14.62
N ILE A 263 12.98 3.40 -13.80
CA ILE A 263 12.87 2.36 -12.78
C ILE A 263 11.46 1.77 -12.81
N LEU A 264 11.38 0.46 -13.05
CA LEU A 264 10.12 -0.28 -13.08
C LEU A 264 9.92 -1.04 -11.78
N ARG A 265 8.65 -1.21 -11.41
CA ARG A 265 8.20 -2.10 -10.35
C ARG A 265 7.80 -3.42 -11.00
N THR A 266 8.68 -4.41 -10.95
CA THR A 266 8.49 -5.71 -11.61
C THR A 266 7.95 -6.74 -10.63
N LEU A 267 7.19 -7.70 -11.14
CA LEU A 267 6.74 -8.88 -10.41
C LEU A 267 6.75 -10.05 -11.38
N PRO A 268 7.62 -11.05 -11.19
CA PRO A 268 7.61 -12.24 -12.04
C PRO A 268 6.29 -13.01 -11.91
N ILE A 269 6.01 -13.84 -12.91
CA ILE A 269 4.89 -14.77 -12.86
C ILE A 269 5.10 -15.72 -11.67
N ALA A 270 4.01 -16.03 -10.97
CA ALA A 270 4.05 -16.95 -9.84
C ALA A 270 4.62 -18.33 -10.26
N PRO A 271 5.43 -18.98 -9.41
CA PRO A 271 6.04 -20.25 -9.75
C PRO A 271 4.99 -21.36 -9.94
N ASP A 272 5.38 -22.41 -10.67
CA ASP A 272 4.56 -23.59 -10.89
C ASP A 272 4.05 -24.18 -9.57
N GLY A 273 2.78 -24.58 -9.55
CA GLY A 273 2.13 -25.14 -8.37
C GLY A 273 1.64 -24.12 -7.34
N ALA A 274 1.97 -22.83 -7.44
CA ALA A 274 1.46 -21.82 -6.51
C ALA A 274 -0.07 -21.70 -6.55
N VAL A 275 -0.66 -21.77 -7.75
CA VAL A 275 -2.12 -21.83 -7.95
C VAL A 275 -2.70 -23.13 -7.39
N ALA A 276 -2.00 -24.26 -7.52
CA ALA A 276 -2.47 -25.53 -6.96
C ALA A 276 -2.51 -25.49 -5.43
N ARG A 277 -1.54 -24.82 -4.78
CA ARG A 277 -1.60 -24.55 -3.33
C ARG A 277 -2.81 -23.71 -2.97
N LEU A 278 -3.04 -22.60 -3.67
CA LEU A 278 -4.23 -21.79 -3.41
C LEU A 278 -5.54 -22.54 -3.65
N ARG A 279 -5.62 -23.45 -4.62
CA ARG A 279 -6.80 -24.30 -4.81
C ARG A 279 -7.07 -25.20 -3.60
N ARG A 280 -6.02 -25.73 -2.96
CA ARG A 280 -6.16 -26.47 -1.69
C ARG A 280 -6.67 -25.55 -0.58
N SER A 281 -6.09 -24.35 -0.44
CA SER A 281 -6.55 -23.34 0.53
C SER A 281 -7.99 -22.86 0.28
N ALA A 282 -8.43 -22.78 -0.98
CA ALA A 282 -9.80 -22.42 -1.33
C ALA A 282 -10.80 -23.51 -0.91
N HIS A 283 -10.52 -24.77 -1.24
CA HIS A 283 -11.32 -25.91 -0.80
C HIS A 283 -11.44 -25.94 0.72
N ALA A 284 -10.30 -25.76 1.39
CA ALA A 284 -10.17 -25.64 2.82
C ALA A 284 -11.07 -24.54 3.42
N LEU A 285 -11.00 -23.34 2.88
CA LEU A 285 -11.80 -22.20 3.33
C LEU A 285 -13.24 -22.22 2.79
N ARG A 286 -13.67 -23.31 2.14
CA ARG A 286 -15.00 -23.44 1.53
C ARG A 286 -15.30 -22.28 0.57
N VAL A 287 -14.28 -21.85 -0.17
CA VAL A 287 -14.39 -20.92 -1.29
C VAL A 287 -14.66 -21.74 -2.54
N ASP A 288 -15.77 -21.47 -3.22
CA ASP A 288 -16.10 -22.15 -4.47
C ASP A 288 -15.12 -21.70 -5.56
N TRP A 289 -14.30 -22.64 -6.03
CA TRP A 289 -13.36 -22.41 -7.13
C TRP A 289 -13.43 -23.56 -8.15
N PRO A 290 -14.39 -23.51 -9.08
CA PRO A 290 -14.48 -24.50 -10.14
C PRO A 290 -13.19 -24.58 -10.97
N HIS A 291 -12.85 -25.78 -11.46
CA HIS A 291 -11.59 -26.00 -12.18
C HIS A 291 -11.44 -25.12 -13.44
N HIS A 292 -12.55 -24.79 -14.10
CA HIS A 292 -12.56 -23.97 -15.32
C HIS A 292 -12.50 -22.46 -15.04
N VAL A 293 -12.67 -22.02 -13.77
CA VAL A 293 -12.66 -20.60 -13.42
C VAL A 293 -11.21 -20.15 -13.19
N PRO A 294 -10.73 -19.12 -13.93
CA PRO A 294 -9.39 -18.56 -13.72
C PRO A 294 -9.23 -17.96 -12.32
N TYR A 295 -8.00 -17.97 -11.79
CA TYR A 295 -7.67 -17.39 -10.48
C TYR A 295 -8.17 -15.93 -10.34
N ALA A 296 -7.96 -15.11 -11.37
CA ALA A 296 -8.39 -13.72 -11.37
C ALA A 296 -9.91 -13.55 -11.21
N GLU A 297 -10.70 -14.47 -11.75
CA GLU A 297 -12.17 -14.44 -11.61
C GLU A 297 -12.62 -14.80 -10.21
N VAL A 298 -11.97 -15.80 -9.59
CA VAL A 298 -12.25 -16.16 -8.20
C VAL A 298 -11.98 -14.99 -7.29
N VAL A 299 -10.78 -14.38 -7.38
CA VAL A 299 -10.41 -13.24 -6.54
C VAL A 299 -11.45 -12.12 -6.59
N ARG A 300 -11.93 -11.78 -7.79
CA ARG A 300 -12.93 -10.71 -7.97
C ARG A 300 -14.32 -11.07 -7.44
N SER A 301 -14.61 -12.36 -7.29
CA SER A 301 -15.87 -12.85 -6.70
C SER A 301 -15.86 -12.88 -5.17
N LEU A 302 -14.68 -12.69 -4.55
CA LEU A 302 -14.54 -12.74 -3.10
C LEU A 302 -15.17 -11.50 -2.46
N ASP A 303 -15.79 -11.74 -1.32
CA ASP A 303 -16.46 -10.74 -0.50
C ASP A 303 -15.66 -10.60 0.79
N PRO A 304 -14.88 -9.52 0.97
CA PRO A 304 -14.02 -9.36 2.14
C PRO A 304 -14.78 -9.25 3.46
N ALA A 305 -16.12 -9.05 3.46
CA ALA A 305 -16.93 -9.06 4.67
C ALA A 305 -17.17 -10.48 5.21
N ARG A 306 -16.98 -11.52 4.38
CA ARG A 306 -17.10 -12.93 4.79
C ARG A 306 -15.74 -13.44 5.29
N SER A 307 -15.67 -13.92 6.53
CA SER A 307 -14.40 -14.35 7.17
C SER A 307 -13.61 -15.37 6.35
N ASN A 308 -14.27 -16.30 5.68
CA ASN A 308 -13.60 -17.31 4.87
C ASN A 308 -13.02 -16.74 3.57
N HIS A 309 -13.71 -15.79 2.95
CA HIS A 309 -13.22 -15.04 1.79
C HIS A 309 -12.06 -14.10 2.20
N ALA A 310 -12.19 -13.41 3.32
CA ALA A 310 -11.13 -12.57 3.91
C ALA A 310 -9.84 -13.38 4.15
N ALA A 311 -9.96 -14.55 4.77
CA ALA A 311 -8.83 -15.45 4.97
C ALA A 311 -8.21 -15.90 3.64
N PHE A 312 -9.03 -16.21 2.64
CA PHE A 312 -8.52 -16.63 1.34
C PHE A 312 -7.84 -15.49 0.57
N LEU A 313 -8.36 -14.26 0.67
CA LEU A 313 -7.73 -13.04 0.13
C LEU A 313 -6.35 -12.79 0.75
N GLN A 314 -6.19 -13.08 2.05
CA GLN A 314 -4.88 -13.03 2.71
C GLN A 314 -3.91 -14.07 2.12
N GLU A 315 -4.36 -15.29 1.87
CA GLU A 315 -3.54 -16.32 1.20
C GLU A 315 -3.16 -15.94 -0.23
N CYS A 316 -4.06 -15.28 -0.97
CA CYS A 316 -3.83 -14.79 -2.32
C CYS A 316 -2.65 -13.80 -2.40
N THR A 317 -2.35 -13.07 -1.31
CA THR A 317 -1.19 -12.16 -1.25
C THR A 317 0.15 -12.87 -1.45
N THR A 318 0.21 -14.18 -1.19
CA THR A 318 1.42 -14.98 -1.39
C THR A 318 1.86 -15.04 -2.86
N LEU A 319 0.93 -14.87 -3.81
CA LEU A 319 1.25 -14.79 -5.25
C LEU A 319 1.85 -13.45 -5.66
N LEU A 320 1.82 -12.44 -4.80
CA LEU A 320 2.45 -11.15 -5.04
C LEU A 320 3.90 -11.11 -4.52
N ARG A 321 4.43 -12.24 -4.02
CA ARG A 321 5.83 -12.41 -3.59
C ARG A 321 6.79 -12.37 -4.76
N GLY A 322 7.97 -11.80 -4.53
CA GLY A 322 9.00 -11.60 -5.55
C GLY A 322 8.91 -10.26 -6.27
N ALA A 323 7.93 -9.42 -5.96
CA ALA A 323 7.84 -8.08 -6.50
C ALA A 323 9.12 -7.28 -6.10
N GLY A 324 9.89 -6.76 -7.07
CA GLY A 324 11.03 -5.86 -6.86
C GLY A 324 11.04 -4.57 -7.70
N TYR A 325 12.13 -3.83 -7.64
CA TYR A 325 12.39 -2.72 -8.56
C TYR A 325 13.54 -3.10 -9.47
N THR A 326 13.49 -2.64 -10.72
CA THR A 326 14.56 -2.83 -11.68
C THR A 326 14.77 -1.52 -12.41
N ALA A 327 16.00 -1.01 -12.34
CA ALA A 327 16.43 0.19 -13.03
C ALA A 327 17.00 -0.15 -14.42
N PHE A 328 16.93 0.80 -15.34
CA PHE A 328 17.49 0.73 -16.69
C PHE A 328 17.87 2.14 -17.17
N ASP A 329 18.95 2.27 -17.94
CA ASP A 329 19.46 3.55 -18.45
C ASP A 329 20.15 3.44 -19.83
N ASP A 330 20.07 2.28 -20.46
CA ASP A 330 20.70 1.92 -21.74
C ASP A 330 19.68 1.83 -22.89
N GLY A 331 18.41 2.18 -22.65
CA GLY A 331 17.33 2.02 -23.62
C GLY A 331 16.73 0.62 -23.67
N GLU A 332 17.29 -0.37 -22.96
CA GLU A 332 16.76 -1.72 -22.92
C GLU A 332 15.84 -1.92 -21.70
N LEU A 333 14.64 -2.46 -21.95
CA LEU A 333 13.73 -2.78 -20.87
C LEU A 333 14.23 -4.01 -20.09
N PRO A 334 14.09 -4.02 -18.76
CA PRO A 334 14.50 -5.17 -17.96
C PRO A 334 13.67 -6.41 -18.27
N ASP A 335 14.23 -7.61 -18.07
CA ASP A 335 13.50 -8.88 -18.18
C ASP A 335 13.33 -9.54 -16.79
N PRO A 336 12.10 -9.71 -16.27
CA PRO A 336 10.83 -9.28 -16.85
C PRO A 336 10.55 -7.79 -16.62
N ALA A 337 9.99 -7.12 -17.64
CA ALA A 337 9.62 -5.69 -17.55
C ALA A 337 8.29 -5.46 -16.83
N VAL A 338 7.45 -6.49 -16.78
CA VAL A 338 6.05 -6.38 -16.37
C VAL A 338 5.85 -6.65 -14.88
N HIS A 339 4.76 -6.10 -14.34
CA HIS A 339 4.26 -6.51 -13.04
C HIS A 339 3.12 -7.52 -13.23
N ALA A 340 3.34 -8.81 -12.95
CA ALA A 340 2.38 -9.88 -13.27
C ALA A 340 0.95 -9.63 -12.73
N ALA A 341 0.81 -8.99 -11.56
CA ALA A 341 -0.52 -8.65 -11.02
C ALA A 341 -1.16 -7.42 -11.67
N VAL A 342 -0.38 -6.47 -12.19
CA VAL A 342 -0.93 -5.33 -12.97
C VAL A 342 -1.21 -5.76 -14.41
N ALA A 343 -0.45 -6.76 -14.89
CA ALA A 343 -0.41 -7.26 -16.26
C ALA A 343 -0.03 -6.17 -17.28
N ASP A 344 0.89 -5.29 -16.90
CA ASP A 344 1.42 -4.19 -17.72
C ASP A 344 2.78 -3.73 -17.17
N LEU A 345 3.43 -2.80 -17.87
CA LEU A 345 4.52 -1.99 -17.31
C LEU A 345 3.97 -1.15 -16.17
N TYR A 346 4.71 -1.07 -15.07
CA TYR A 346 4.27 -0.36 -13.88
C TYR A 346 5.45 0.18 -13.10
N THR A 347 5.25 1.34 -12.48
CA THR A 347 6.17 1.90 -11.48
C THR A 347 5.40 2.58 -10.36
N HIS A 348 6.09 2.86 -9.27
CA HIS A 348 5.55 3.65 -8.18
C HIS A 348 5.97 5.11 -8.35
N CYS A 349 5.00 6.01 -8.46
CA CYS A 349 5.22 7.45 -8.66
C CYS A 349 4.17 8.34 -7.97
N THR A 350 3.38 7.79 -7.05
CA THR A 350 2.20 8.48 -6.50
C THR A 350 2.27 8.67 -4.98
N ALA A 351 3.36 8.28 -4.32
CA ALA A 351 3.48 8.31 -2.86
C ALA A 351 4.85 8.79 -2.33
N PRO A 352 5.38 9.93 -2.80
CA PRO A 352 6.74 10.36 -2.49
C PRO A 352 6.97 10.80 -1.03
N LEU A 353 5.93 11.12 -0.27
CA LEU A 353 6.05 11.44 1.16
C LEU A 353 6.38 10.20 2.00
N ARG A 354 6.11 8.99 1.49
CA ARG A 354 6.27 7.73 2.22
C ARG A 354 7.13 6.68 1.51
N ARG A 355 7.61 6.96 0.30
CA ARG A 355 8.40 6.00 -0.49
C ARG A 355 9.42 6.72 -1.37
N LEU A 356 10.69 6.38 -1.18
CA LEU A 356 11.83 7.08 -1.78
C LEU A 356 11.81 7.05 -3.32
N VAL A 357 11.54 5.89 -3.92
CA VAL A 357 11.57 5.71 -5.39
C VAL A 357 10.64 6.65 -6.14
N ASP A 358 9.52 7.05 -5.55
CA ASP A 358 8.52 7.89 -6.21
C ASP A 358 9.09 9.28 -6.53
N ARG A 359 10.04 9.79 -5.72
CA ARG A 359 10.76 11.03 -6.01
C ARG A 359 11.57 10.91 -7.32
N TYR A 360 12.27 9.80 -7.51
CA TYR A 360 13.07 9.57 -8.71
C TYR A 360 12.18 9.33 -9.93
N ALA A 361 11.10 8.57 -9.77
CA ALA A 361 10.13 8.35 -10.83
C ALA A 361 9.50 9.67 -11.32
N SER A 362 9.19 10.60 -10.41
CA SER A 362 8.71 11.94 -10.77
C SER A 362 9.72 12.71 -11.61
N GLU A 363 10.99 12.77 -11.20
CA GLU A 363 12.04 13.48 -11.95
C GLU A 363 12.29 12.87 -13.34
N LEU A 364 12.29 11.54 -13.44
CA LEU A 364 12.42 10.82 -14.71
C LEU A 364 11.27 11.17 -15.67
N CYS A 365 10.04 11.22 -15.15
CA CYS A 365 8.86 11.54 -15.97
C CYS A 365 8.77 13.03 -16.34
N LEU A 366 9.21 13.93 -15.46
CA LEU A 366 9.31 15.37 -15.74
C LEU A 366 10.33 15.63 -16.86
N ALA A 367 11.51 15.01 -16.78
CA ALA A 367 12.52 15.09 -17.84
C ALA A 367 12.01 14.50 -19.16
N ALA A 368 11.34 13.33 -19.11
CA ALA A 368 10.74 12.70 -20.29
C ALA A 368 9.71 13.59 -20.98
N THR A 369 8.82 14.24 -20.22
CA THR A 369 7.81 15.15 -20.77
C THR A 369 8.44 16.42 -21.34
N ALA A 370 9.50 16.94 -20.71
CA ALA A 370 10.23 18.11 -21.19
C ALA A 370 11.14 17.84 -22.40
N GLY A 371 11.37 16.56 -22.76
CA GLY A 371 12.31 16.18 -23.80
C GLY A 371 13.77 16.47 -23.42
N THR A 372 14.10 16.43 -22.13
CA THR A 372 15.44 16.66 -21.60
C THR A 372 16.01 15.39 -20.99
N GLU A 373 17.34 15.33 -20.86
CA GLU A 373 18.00 14.28 -20.09
C GLU A 373 17.56 14.30 -18.60
N PRO A 374 17.42 13.14 -17.94
CA PRO A 374 17.21 13.10 -16.50
C PRO A 374 18.34 13.83 -15.74
N PRO A 375 18.05 14.49 -14.61
CA PRO A 375 19.07 15.14 -13.80
C PRO A 375 20.21 14.19 -13.41
N GLU A 376 21.45 14.70 -13.36
CA GLU A 376 22.64 13.88 -13.06
C GLU A 376 22.51 13.11 -11.74
N TRP A 377 22.06 13.77 -10.67
CA TRP A 377 21.85 13.14 -9.36
C TRP A 377 20.82 11.99 -9.39
N VAL A 378 19.86 12.02 -10.31
CA VAL A 378 18.89 10.93 -10.51
C VAL A 378 19.61 9.75 -11.17
N ARG A 379 20.37 10.00 -12.24
CA ARG A 379 21.12 8.96 -12.97
C ARG A 379 22.17 8.28 -12.08
N GLU A 380 22.87 9.05 -11.25
CA GLU A 380 23.88 8.52 -10.32
C GLU A 380 23.28 7.62 -9.24
N ALA A 381 22.10 7.96 -8.71
CA ALA A 381 21.42 7.18 -7.68
C ALA A 381 20.70 5.94 -8.24
N LEU A 382 20.28 5.99 -9.51
CA LEU A 382 19.40 5.02 -10.15
C LEU A 382 19.86 3.55 -10.00
N PRO A 383 21.15 3.19 -10.17
CA PRO A 383 21.62 1.82 -10.00
C PRO A 383 21.50 1.28 -8.56
N ALA A 384 21.57 2.15 -7.55
CA ALA A 384 21.53 1.75 -6.14
C ALA A 384 20.09 1.59 -5.61
N LEU A 385 19.13 2.36 -6.17
CA LEU A 385 17.74 2.41 -5.71
C LEU A 385 17.06 1.03 -5.60
N PRO A 386 17.18 0.10 -6.56
CA PRO A 386 16.58 -1.23 -6.42
C PRO A 386 16.93 -1.95 -5.12
N LYS A 387 18.20 -1.90 -4.73
CA LYS A 387 18.70 -2.55 -3.52
C LYS A 387 18.16 -1.86 -2.27
N GLU A 388 18.22 -0.53 -2.21
CA GLU A 388 17.68 0.23 -1.08
C GLU A 388 16.19 -0.02 -0.89
N MET A 389 15.42 0.04 -1.98
CA MET A 389 13.99 -0.23 -1.97
C MET A 389 13.65 -1.66 -1.51
N ALA A 390 14.48 -2.65 -1.87
CA ALA A 390 14.34 -4.01 -1.37
C ALA A 390 14.61 -4.10 0.15
N GLU A 391 15.62 -3.39 0.65
CA GLU A 391 15.92 -3.30 2.08
C GLU A 391 14.80 -2.61 2.87
N GLY A 392 14.28 -1.49 2.37
CA GLY A 392 13.13 -0.80 2.95
C GLY A 392 11.87 -1.67 2.96
N THR A 393 11.61 -2.42 1.87
CA THR A 393 10.49 -3.37 1.78
C THR A 393 10.62 -4.49 2.82
N ARG A 394 11.82 -5.05 2.97
CA ARG A 394 12.11 -6.08 3.98
C ARG A 394 11.91 -5.55 5.41
N ARG A 395 12.41 -4.34 5.69
CA ARG A 395 12.24 -3.68 7.00
C ARG A 395 10.76 -3.45 7.32
N ALA A 396 10.00 -2.89 6.38
CA ALA A 396 8.56 -2.68 6.52
C ALA A 396 7.80 -4.00 6.77
N GLY A 397 8.11 -5.07 6.04
CA GLY A 397 7.49 -6.38 6.26
C GLY A 397 7.88 -7.06 7.58
N THR A 398 9.05 -6.75 8.15
CA THR A 398 9.41 -7.19 9.50
C THR A 398 8.62 -6.43 10.56
N VAL A 399 8.48 -5.11 10.41
CA VAL A 399 7.67 -4.27 11.31
C VAL A 399 6.21 -4.73 11.31
N GLU A 400 5.63 -4.89 10.12
CA GLU A 400 4.24 -5.31 9.95
C GLU A 400 3.96 -6.63 10.66
N ARG A 401 4.77 -7.67 10.38
CA ARG A 401 4.62 -8.98 11.04
C ARG A 401 4.77 -8.88 12.55
N ALA A 402 5.79 -8.18 13.04
CA ALA A 402 6.02 -8.08 14.48
C ALA A 402 4.91 -7.30 15.20
N CYS A 403 4.27 -6.33 14.54
CA CYS A 403 3.09 -5.65 15.07
C CYS A 403 1.88 -6.58 15.15
N VAL A 404 1.62 -7.36 14.08
CA VAL A 404 0.56 -8.37 14.07
C VAL A 404 0.77 -9.37 15.20
N ASP A 405 1.95 -9.99 15.27
CA ASP A 405 2.28 -11.01 16.27
C ASP A 405 2.13 -10.47 17.71
N LEU A 406 2.54 -9.22 17.94
CA LEU A 406 2.42 -8.57 19.26
C LEU A 406 0.95 -8.30 19.62
N VAL A 407 0.17 -7.77 18.68
CA VAL A 407 -1.24 -7.46 18.90
C VAL A 407 -2.03 -8.74 19.15
N GLU A 408 -1.84 -9.77 18.33
CA GLU A 408 -2.48 -11.08 18.50
C GLU A 408 -2.09 -11.73 19.84
N ALA A 409 -0.82 -11.64 20.25
CA ALA A 409 -0.37 -12.15 21.54
C ALA A 409 -0.97 -11.39 22.73
N ALA A 410 -1.13 -10.07 22.62
CA ALA A 410 -1.77 -9.24 23.65
C ALA A 410 -3.27 -9.53 23.78
N LEU A 411 -3.96 -9.83 22.67
CA LEU A 411 -5.39 -10.16 22.67
C LEU A 411 -5.70 -11.51 23.32
N LEU A 412 -4.73 -12.43 23.30
CA LEU A 412 -4.86 -13.76 23.88
C LEU A 412 -4.17 -13.88 25.25
N GLU A 413 -3.64 -12.78 25.78
CA GLU A 413 -3.04 -12.73 27.11
C GLU A 413 -4.06 -13.15 28.19
N GLY A 414 -3.63 -14.01 29.12
CA GLY A 414 -4.48 -14.53 30.19
C GLY A 414 -5.46 -15.64 29.78
N ARG A 415 -5.49 -16.04 28.50
CA ARG A 415 -6.41 -17.07 27.96
C ARG A 415 -5.77 -18.43 27.73
N VAL A 416 -4.53 -18.63 28.19
CA VAL A 416 -3.79 -19.89 28.02
C VAL A 416 -4.57 -21.04 28.66
N GLY A 417 -4.77 -22.12 27.92
CA GLY A 417 -5.58 -23.27 28.30
C GLY A 417 -7.00 -23.26 27.72
N GLU A 418 -7.51 -22.12 27.26
CA GLU A 418 -8.82 -22.02 26.62
C GLU A 418 -8.85 -22.74 25.25
N LEU A 419 -10.06 -23.16 24.86
CA LEU A 419 -10.33 -23.80 23.58
C LEU A 419 -10.97 -22.82 22.60
N PHE A 420 -10.52 -22.85 21.36
CA PHE A 420 -11.01 -22.01 20.28
C PHE A 420 -11.44 -22.85 19.08
N ASP A 421 -12.46 -22.38 18.36
CA ASP A 421 -12.78 -22.86 17.02
C ASP A 421 -11.81 -22.23 16.01
N ALA A 422 -11.12 -23.07 15.22
CA ALA A 422 -10.16 -22.61 14.23
C ALA A 422 -10.23 -23.41 12.92
N TYR A 423 -9.72 -22.82 11.85
CA TYR A 423 -9.54 -23.46 10.56
C TYR A 423 -8.05 -23.66 10.29
N VAL A 424 -7.63 -24.84 9.83
CA VAL A 424 -6.25 -25.05 9.36
C VAL A 424 -6.10 -24.39 8.00
N VAL A 425 -5.24 -23.37 7.89
CA VAL A 425 -5.04 -22.61 6.65
C VAL A 425 -3.78 -23.00 5.90
N ASP A 426 -2.79 -23.53 6.60
CA ASP A 426 -1.53 -24.02 6.03
C ASP A 426 -0.98 -25.19 6.86
N VAL A 427 -0.20 -26.05 6.21
CA VAL A 427 0.52 -27.17 6.83
C VAL A 427 1.92 -27.24 6.27
N GLN A 428 2.91 -27.57 7.10
CA GLN A 428 4.28 -27.67 6.64
C GLN A 428 4.51 -28.94 5.83
N ASP A 429 5.13 -28.81 4.66
CA ASP A 429 5.44 -29.96 3.79
C ASP A 429 6.30 -31.03 4.49
N ARG A 430 7.17 -30.60 5.41
CA ARG A 430 8.10 -31.48 6.14
C ARG A 430 7.48 -32.15 7.37
N ASP A 431 6.50 -31.50 7.98
CA ASP A 431 5.81 -31.98 9.17
C ASP A 431 4.33 -31.59 9.09
N PRO A 432 3.49 -32.48 8.53
CA PRO A 432 2.06 -32.22 8.37
C PRO A 432 1.31 -32.04 9.69
N ALA A 433 1.88 -32.39 10.84
CA ALA A 433 1.29 -32.14 12.17
C ALA A 433 1.52 -30.70 12.65
N VAL A 434 2.32 -29.92 11.92
CA VAL A 434 2.62 -28.52 12.19
C VAL A 434 2.04 -27.64 11.08
N GLY A 435 1.41 -26.54 11.47
CA GLY A 435 0.75 -25.68 10.50
C GLY A 435 0.37 -24.33 11.07
N THR A 436 -0.57 -23.70 10.38
CA THR A 436 -1.14 -22.41 10.76
C THR A 436 -2.65 -22.55 10.84
N VAL A 437 -3.22 -21.99 11.91
CA VAL A 437 -4.66 -21.94 12.12
C VAL A 437 -5.14 -20.50 12.17
N HIS A 438 -6.34 -20.28 11.65
CA HIS A 438 -7.06 -19.01 11.78
C HIS A 438 -8.23 -19.24 12.74
N LEU A 439 -8.19 -18.56 13.88
CA LEU A 439 -9.29 -18.55 14.83
C LEU A 439 -10.53 -17.88 14.23
N ARG A 440 -11.72 -18.38 14.59
CA ARG A 440 -12.98 -17.75 14.17
C ARG A 440 -13.24 -16.43 14.92
N ASP A 441 -12.98 -16.43 16.21
CA ASP A 441 -13.12 -15.27 17.10
C ASP A 441 -12.16 -15.46 18.30
N PRO A 442 -11.20 -14.54 18.54
CA PRO A 442 -10.87 -13.36 17.75
C PRO A 442 -10.25 -13.71 16.39
N ALA A 443 -10.16 -12.76 15.45
CA ALA A 443 -9.54 -12.95 14.13
C ALA A 443 -7.99 -13.02 14.21
N VAL A 444 -7.48 -14.07 14.85
CA VAL A 444 -6.06 -14.32 15.11
C VAL A 444 -5.56 -15.46 14.25
N VAL A 445 -4.38 -15.28 13.66
CA VAL A 445 -3.67 -16.33 12.92
C VAL A 445 -2.48 -16.80 13.75
N GLY A 446 -2.43 -18.08 14.11
CA GLY A 446 -1.34 -18.60 14.95
C GLY A 446 -0.80 -19.94 14.49
N ARG A 447 0.39 -20.27 14.97
CA ARG A 447 1.01 -21.56 14.72
C ARG A 447 0.31 -22.64 15.54
N ILE A 448 0.09 -23.80 14.93
CA ILE A 448 -0.37 -25.01 15.63
C ILE A 448 0.69 -26.10 15.53
N GLU A 449 0.97 -26.75 16.66
CA GLU A 449 1.90 -27.89 16.76
C GLU A 449 1.55 -28.79 17.95
N GLY A 450 2.32 -29.86 18.17
CA GLY A 450 2.15 -30.77 19.31
C GLY A 450 1.10 -31.86 19.11
N GLY A 451 0.55 -32.00 17.91
CA GLY A 451 -0.20 -33.19 17.49
C GLY A 451 0.73 -34.28 16.92
N THR A 452 0.25 -35.52 16.88
CA THR A 452 0.92 -36.64 16.19
C THR A 452 0.34 -36.92 14.81
N ASP A 453 -0.92 -36.54 14.60
CA ASP A 453 -1.63 -36.76 13.35
C ASP A 453 -1.47 -35.57 12.40
N PRO A 454 -1.46 -35.80 11.07
CA PRO A 454 -1.50 -34.74 10.09
C PRO A 454 -2.68 -33.80 10.35
N LEU A 455 -2.41 -32.49 10.34
CA LEU A 455 -3.45 -31.48 10.49
C LEU A 455 -4.40 -31.55 9.30
N PRO A 456 -5.72 -31.52 9.54
CA PRO A 456 -6.70 -31.60 8.47
C PRO A 456 -6.78 -30.24 7.77
N LEU A 457 -5.93 -30.03 6.75
CA LEU A 457 -5.86 -28.78 6.00
C LEU A 457 -7.25 -28.37 5.50
N GLY A 458 -7.73 -27.24 6.00
CA GLY A 458 -9.04 -26.71 5.67
C GLY A 458 -10.23 -27.15 6.47
N GLU A 459 -10.04 -28.11 7.37
CA GLU A 459 -11.11 -28.48 8.27
C GLU A 459 -11.13 -27.57 9.48
N ARG A 460 -12.31 -27.51 10.10
CA ARG A 460 -12.46 -26.89 11.40
C ARG A 460 -11.94 -27.86 12.44
N LEU A 461 -11.04 -27.42 13.30
CA LEU A 461 -10.69 -28.13 14.52
C LEU A 461 -10.87 -27.25 15.75
N ARG A 462 -11.00 -27.89 16.91
CA ARG A 462 -10.80 -27.20 18.18
C ARG A 462 -9.32 -27.18 18.50
N VAL A 463 -8.83 -26.01 18.87
CA VAL A 463 -7.44 -25.79 19.27
C VAL A 463 -7.38 -25.28 20.70
N ARG A 464 -6.38 -25.75 21.45
CA ARG A 464 -6.07 -25.24 22.79
C ARG A 464 -4.95 -24.22 22.68
N LEU A 465 -5.13 -23.05 23.29
CA LEU A 465 -4.06 -22.07 23.39
C LEU A 465 -3.01 -22.54 24.40
N THR A 466 -1.78 -22.80 23.95
CA THR A 466 -0.69 -23.30 24.80
C THR A 466 0.28 -22.20 25.19
N ARG A 467 0.38 -21.14 24.38
CA ARG A 467 1.22 -19.98 24.66
C ARG A 467 0.60 -18.73 24.05
N ALA A 468 0.46 -17.68 24.85
CA ALA A 468 0.23 -16.33 24.41
C ALA A 468 0.85 -15.39 25.44
N GLY A 469 1.62 -14.41 24.96
CA GLY A 469 2.20 -13.42 25.85
C GLY A 469 2.93 -12.33 25.08
N PRO A 470 2.66 -11.04 25.35
CA PRO A 470 3.34 -9.92 24.69
C PRO A 470 4.87 -10.00 24.77
N ALA A 471 5.41 -10.48 25.89
CA ALA A 471 6.85 -10.67 26.07
C ALA A 471 7.44 -11.76 25.14
N SER A 472 6.65 -12.77 24.80
CA SER A 472 7.05 -13.85 23.89
C SER A 472 6.70 -13.59 22.43
N LYS A 473 5.84 -12.59 22.14
CA LYS A 473 5.34 -12.23 20.81
C LYS A 473 4.91 -13.44 19.96
N THR A 474 4.41 -14.47 20.63
CA THR A 474 4.09 -15.74 20.00
C THR A 474 2.76 -16.23 20.52
N VAL A 475 1.93 -16.65 19.57
CA VAL A 475 0.70 -17.37 19.82
C VAL A 475 0.91 -18.81 19.32
N LEU A 476 0.75 -19.76 20.22
CA LEU A 476 0.90 -21.18 19.93
C LEU A 476 -0.35 -21.95 20.33
N PHE A 477 -0.79 -22.81 19.43
CA PHE A 477 -1.92 -23.68 19.61
C PHE A 477 -1.48 -25.14 19.56
N ALA A 478 -2.27 -26.00 20.20
CA ALA A 478 -2.22 -27.45 20.02
C ALA A 478 -3.61 -27.99 19.66
N PRO A 479 -3.71 -29.11 18.91
CA PRO A 479 -4.98 -29.82 18.75
C PRO A 479 -5.61 -30.13 20.12
N ALA A 480 -6.92 -29.89 20.25
CA ALA A 480 -7.63 -29.96 21.53
C ALA A 480 -7.80 -31.37 22.10
#